data_AF-A0A2K3MCK6-F1
#
_entry.id   AF-A0A2K3MCK6-F1
#
_cell.length_a   1.000
_cell.length_b   1.000
_cell.length_c   1.000
_cell.angle_alpha   90.00
_cell.angle_beta   90.00
_cell.angle_gamma   90.00
#
_symmetry.space_group_name_H-M   'P 1'
#
loop_
_entity.id
_entity.type
_entity.pdbx_description
1 polymer ?
#
loop_
_entity_poly.entity_id
_entity_poly.type
_entity_poly.pdbx_seq_one_letter_code
_entity_poly.pdbx_strand_id
1 'polypeptide(L)'
;MPPIDLSKLNGNEHEKVVNEIVRAAETLGFFQVVNHCVPLELMESVKDSAHKFFNMPPEEKVVYRKSVSPSLKMRYQTSFAPEIENVLEWKDYINMVYSSDEDALQYWPKQCK
;
A
#
# COMPACT_ATOMS: atom_id res chain seq x y z
N MET A 1 -5.38 19.91 9.04
CA MET A 1 -6.44 19.25 9.84
C MET A 1 -5.75 18.33 10.83
N PRO A 2 -6.10 18.35 12.12
CA PRO A 2 -5.52 17.40 13.07
C PRO A 2 -5.88 15.96 12.68
N PRO A 3 -5.03 14.96 12.97
CA PRO A 3 -5.37 13.55 12.77
C PRO A 3 -6.58 13.15 13.60
N ILE A 4 -7.41 12.26 13.06
CA ILE A 4 -8.59 11.70 13.73
C ILE A 4 -8.13 10.55 14.64
N ASP A 5 -8.52 10.62 15.92
CA ASP A 5 -8.18 9.61 16.92
C ASP A 5 -9.21 8.46 16.92
N LEU A 6 -8.81 7.30 16.37
CA LEU A 6 -9.72 6.15 16.25
C LEU A 6 -9.88 5.36 17.55
N SER A 7 -9.08 5.60 18.59
CA SER A 7 -9.27 4.94 19.90
C SER A 7 -10.62 5.28 20.53
N LYS A 8 -11.18 6.43 20.15
CA LYS A 8 -12.45 6.95 20.63
C LYS A 8 -13.67 6.42 19.87
N LEU A 9 -13.43 5.75 18.74
CA LEU A 9 -14.49 5.29 17.85
C LEU A 9 -15.42 4.29 18.52
N ASN A 10 -14.91 3.43 19.41
CA ASN A 10 -15.71 2.43 20.12
C ASN A 10 -16.11 2.90 21.54
N GLY A 11 -16.11 4.22 21.80
CA GLY A 11 -16.39 4.80 23.12
C GLY A 11 -17.49 5.87 23.09
N ASN A 12 -17.56 6.66 24.17
CA ASN A 12 -18.57 7.72 24.34
C ASN A 12 -18.48 8.85 23.29
N GLU A 13 -17.34 8.98 22.62
CA GLU A 13 -17.11 9.96 21.55
C GLU A 13 -17.38 9.39 20.13
N HIS A 14 -18.01 8.19 20.01
CA HIS A 14 -18.30 7.54 18.72
C HIS A 14 -18.86 8.50 17.66
N GLU A 15 -19.98 9.16 17.97
CA GLU A 15 -20.64 10.10 17.05
C GLU A 15 -19.74 11.25 16.62
N LYS A 16 -18.88 11.72 17.51
CA LYS A 16 -17.94 12.81 17.19
C LYS A 16 -16.88 12.33 16.20
N VAL A 17 -16.30 11.14 16.41
CA VAL A 17 -15.30 10.57 15.49
C VAL A 17 -15.92 10.29 14.11
N VAL A 18 -17.15 9.75 14.07
CA VAL A 18 -17.89 9.54 12.81
C VAL A 18 -18.09 10.86 12.07
N ASN A 19 -18.55 11.91 12.77
CA ASN A 19 -18.74 13.23 12.17
C ASN A 19 -17.43 13.86 11.68
N GLU A 20 -16.32 13.65 12.39
CA GLU A 20 -14.98 14.10 11.94
C GLU A 20 -14.57 13.41 10.64
N ILE A 21 -14.79 12.10 10.52
CA ILE A 21 -14.49 11.31 9.31
C ILE A 21 -15.35 11.79 8.14
N VAL A 22 -16.68 11.89 8.32
CA VAL A 22 -17.62 12.33 7.27
C VAL A 22 -17.25 13.72 6.79
N ARG A 23 -17.07 14.66 7.72
CA ARG A 23 -16.72 16.04 7.37
C ARG A 23 -15.40 16.12 6.62
N ALA A 24 -14.37 15.39 7.05
CA ALA A 24 -13.08 15.37 6.36
C ALA A 24 -13.19 14.80 4.94
N ALA A 25 -13.97 13.72 4.76
CA ALA A 25 -14.22 13.11 3.46
C ALA A 25 -14.98 14.06 2.52
N GLU A 26 -16.01 14.77 3.01
CA GLU A 26 -16.83 15.68 2.20
C GLU A 26 -16.11 16.99 1.84
N THR A 27 -15.25 17.50 2.74
CA THR A 27 -14.63 18.82 2.56
C THR A 27 -13.27 18.77 1.88
N LEU A 28 -12.45 17.78 2.21
CA LEU A 28 -11.07 17.66 1.71
C LEU A 28 -10.84 16.40 0.87
N GLY A 29 -11.65 15.35 1.06
CA GLY A 29 -11.44 14.05 0.40
C GLY A 29 -10.27 13.24 0.96
N PHE A 30 -9.63 13.70 2.05
CA PHE A 30 -8.49 13.03 2.68
C PHE A 30 -8.37 13.38 4.17
N PHE A 31 -7.93 12.42 4.98
CA PHE A 31 -7.63 12.60 6.40
C PHE A 31 -6.53 11.65 6.87
N GLN A 32 -5.90 12.00 7.98
CA GLN A 32 -4.97 11.13 8.70
C GLN A 32 -5.67 10.55 9.93
N VAL A 33 -5.29 9.33 10.31
CA VAL A 33 -5.78 8.66 11.52
C VAL A 33 -4.64 8.32 12.45
N VAL A 34 -4.89 8.34 13.75
CA VAL A 34 -3.99 7.88 14.81
C VAL A 34 -4.72 6.92 15.73
N ASN A 35 -3.97 6.14 16.52
CA ASN A 35 -4.50 5.12 17.42
C ASN A 35 -5.46 4.13 16.72
N HIS A 36 -5.12 3.75 15.49
CA HIS A 36 -5.90 2.86 14.61
C HIS A 36 -5.70 1.36 14.95
N CYS A 37 -5.14 1.04 16.11
CA CYS A 37 -4.89 -0.31 16.62
C CYS A 37 -3.96 -1.22 15.77
N VAL A 38 -3.41 -0.73 14.65
CA VAL A 38 -2.39 -1.47 13.90
C VAL A 38 -1.05 -1.32 14.64
N PRO A 39 -0.38 -2.42 15.00
CA PRO A 39 0.90 -2.35 15.72
C PRO A 39 1.96 -1.56 14.95
N LEU A 40 2.70 -0.69 15.63
CA LEU A 40 3.77 0.10 15.02
C LEU A 40 4.86 -0.79 14.42
N GLU A 41 5.20 -1.89 15.10
CA GLU A 41 6.19 -2.86 14.61
C GLU A 41 5.76 -3.50 13.28
N LEU A 42 4.45 -3.75 13.08
CA LEU A 42 3.94 -4.26 11.82
C LEU A 42 4.07 -3.21 10.70
N MET A 43 3.78 -1.95 11.00
CA MET A 43 3.94 -0.85 10.05
C MET A 43 5.41 -0.66 9.62
N GLU A 44 6.36 -0.75 10.56
CA GLU A 44 7.79 -0.70 10.23
C GLU A 44 8.23 -1.93 9.43
N SER A 45 7.77 -3.13 9.81
CA SER A 45 8.06 -4.36 9.06
C SER A 45 7.62 -4.28 7.59
N VAL A 46 6.44 -3.69 7.31
CA VAL A 46 5.98 -3.48 5.92
C VAL A 46 6.91 -2.55 5.15
N LYS A 47 7.38 -1.45 5.77
CA LYS A 47 8.36 -0.54 5.14
C LYS A 47 9.68 -1.25 4.86
N ASP A 48 10.18 -2.02 5.82
CA ASP A 48 11.40 -2.80 5.68
C ASP A 48 11.31 -3.83 4.55
N SER A 49 10.17 -4.53 4.45
CA SER A 49 9.91 -5.49 3.37
C SER A 49 9.89 -4.81 1.99
N ALA A 50 9.31 -3.61 1.89
CA ALA A 50 9.36 -2.82 0.66
C ALA A 50 10.81 -2.43 0.31
N HIS A 51 11.59 -1.93 1.28
CA HIS A 51 13.00 -1.60 1.07
C HIS A 51 13.82 -2.81 0.65
N LYS A 52 13.63 -3.96 1.31
CA LYS A 52 14.30 -5.22 0.95
C LYS A 52 14.02 -5.59 -0.50
N PHE A 53 12.77 -5.51 -0.95
CA PHE A 53 12.42 -5.78 -2.34
C PHE A 53 13.11 -4.80 -3.30
N PHE A 54 12.98 -3.48 -3.10
CA PHE A 54 13.52 -2.51 -4.05
C PHE A 54 15.05 -2.46 -4.08
N ASN A 55 15.72 -2.84 -2.99
CA ASN A 55 17.18 -2.99 -2.91
C ASN A 55 17.72 -4.29 -3.50
N MET A 56 16.87 -5.23 -3.93
CA MET A 56 17.33 -6.43 -4.65
C MET A 56 18.03 -6.05 -5.97
N PRO A 57 18.94 -6.90 -6.46
CA PRO A 57 19.51 -6.75 -7.79
C PRO A 57 18.43 -6.64 -8.87
N PRO A 58 18.57 -5.76 -9.87
CA PRO A 58 17.61 -5.62 -10.95
C PRO A 58 17.26 -6.93 -11.68
N GLU A 59 18.23 -7.83 -11.80
CA GLU A 59 18.11 -9.15 -12.44
C GLU A 59 17.15 -10.06 -11.67
N GLU A 60 17.06 -9.92 -10.35
CA GLU A 60 16.12 -10.68 -9.53
C GLU A 60 14.72 -10.06 -9.56
N LYS A 61 14.62 -8.74 -9.74
CA LYS A 61 13.34 -8.03 -9.82
C LYS A 61 12.64 -8.21 -11.17
N VAL A 62 13.39 -8.53 -12.23
CA VAL A 62 12.87 -8.61 -13.61
C VAL A 62 11.73 -9.62 -13.75
N VAL A 63 11.75 -10.71 -12.98
CA VAL A 63 10.75 -11.79 -13.03
C VAL A 63 9.35 -11.33 -12.62
N TYR A 64 9.24 -10.18 -11.96
CA TYR A 64 7.97 -9.59 -11.55
C TYR A 64 7.44 -8.57 -12.56
N ARG A 65 8.13 -8.28 -13.66
CA ARG A 65 7.64 -7.31 -14.67
C ARG A 65 6.39 -7.83 -15.36
N LYS A 66 5.49 -6.92 -15.75
CA LYS A 66 4.20 -7.23 -16.42
C LYS A 66 4.32 -8.24 -17.57
N SER A 67 5.40 -8.21 -18.34
CA SER A 67 5.61 -9.06 -19.52
C SER A 67 6.03 -10.50 -19.19
N VAL A 68 6.54 -10.76 -17.98
CA VAL A 68 7.11 -12.06 -17.58
C VAL A 68 6.53 -12.61 -16.28
N SER A 69 5.81 -11.79 -15.51
CA SER A 69 5.24 -12.19 -14.24
C SER A 69 4.29 -13.38 -14.43
N PRO A 70 4.39 -14.42 -13.59
CA PRO A 70 3.53 -15.59 -13.67
C PRO A 70 2.05 -15.29 -13.30
N SER A 71 1.76 -14.09 -12.78
CA SER A 71 0.41 -13.69 -12.38
C SER A 71 0.10 -12.25 -12.79
N LEU A 72 -1.09 -12.05 -13.36
CA LEU A 72 -1.60 -10.70 -13.67
C LEU A 72 -1.84 -9.86 -12.41
N LYS A 73 -1.93 -10.50 -11.23
CA LYS A 73 -2.16 -9.90 -9.91
C LYS A 73 -0.87 -9.41 -9.24
N MET A 74 0.29 -9.68 -9.82
CA MET A 74 1.59 -9.30 -9.29
C MET A 74 2.43 -8.65 -10.39
N ARG A 75 2.73 -7.35 -10.29
CA ARG A 75 3.58 -6.65 -11.26
C ARG A 75 4.55 -5.66 -10.61
N TYR A 76 5.80 -5.68 -11.03
CA TYR A 76 6.81 -4.64 -10.81
C TYR A 76 6.90 -3.77 -12.06
N GLN A 77 6.75 -2.46 -11.91
CA GLN A 77 6.74 -1.49 -13.00
C GLN A 77 7.39 -0.16 -12.57
N THR A 78 7.67 0.68 -13.55
CA THR A 78 8.17 2.05 -13.39
C THR A 78 7.21 3.01 -14.10
N SER A 79 7.11 4.26 -13.62
CA SER A 79 6.04 5.20 -13.96
C SER A 79 4.65 4.62 -13.66
N PHE A 80 3.56 5.07 -14.30
CA PHE A 80 2.24 4.42 -14.17
C PHE A 80 1.88 3.64 -15.44
N ALA A 81 2.02 4.25 -16.61
CA ALA A 81 1.77 3.66 -17.92
C ALA A 81 2.77 4.22 -18.95
N PRO A 82 4.06 3.86 -18.87
CA PRO A 82 5.13 4.50 -19.64
C PRO A 82 4.96 4.39 -21.16
N GLU A 83 4.15 3.44 -21.64
CA GLU A 83 3.85 3.22 -23.06
C GLU A 83 2.93 4.31 -23.67
N ILE A 84 2.13 4.99 -22.85
CA ILE A 84 1.10 5.96 -23.30
C ILE A 84 1.23 7.33 -22.62
N GLU A 85 2.19 7.49 -21.70
CA GLU A 85 2.42 8.73 -20.97
C GLU A 85 3.28 9.72 -21.76
N ASN A 86 2.89 11.00 -21.72
CA ASN A 86 3.69 12.08 -22.28
C ASN A 86 4.84 12.50 -21.34
N VAL A 87 4.67 12.31 -20.03
CA VAL A 87 5.64 12.64 -18.99
C VAL A 87 5.70 11.47 -18.02
N LEU A 88 6.89 10.92 -17.83
CA LEU A 88 7.11 9.80 -16.92
C LEU A 88 7.15 10.27 -15.47
N GLU A 89 6.52 9.51 -14.58
CA GLU A 89 6.66 9.70 -13.14
C GLU A 89 8.02 9.18 -12.68
N TRP A 90 8.70 9.93 -11.80
CA TRP A 90 9.90 9.44 -11.11
C TRP A 90 9.49 8.48 -9.99
N LYS A 91 9.11 7.26 -10.37
CA LYS A 91 8.52 6.28 -9.47
C LYS A 91 8.73 4.86 -9.97
N ASP A 92 9.16 4.00 -9.07
CA ASP A 92 9.05 2.55 -9.19
C ASP A 92 7.99 2.05 -8.23
N TYR A 93 7.25 1.01 -8.63
CA TYR A 93 6.22 0.42 -7.77
C TYR A 93 6.03 -1.07 -8.01
N ILE A 94 5.53 -1.74 -6.98
CA ILE A 94 4.98 -3.08 -7.06
C ILE A 94 3.47 -3.00 -6.83
N ASN A 95 2.71 -3.69 -7.66
CA ASN A 95 1.27 -3.86 -7.52
C ASN A 95 0.98 -5.31 -7.16
N MET A 96 0.49 -5.52 -5.94
CA MET A 96 0.15 -6.82 -5.36
C MET A 96 -1.34 -6.85 -5.07
N VAL A 97 -2.13 -7.46 -5.95
CA VAL A 97 -3.56 -7.65 -5.75
C VAL A 97 -3.76 -8.87 -4.87
N TYR A 98 -4.26 -8.66 -3.66
CA TYR A 98 -4.65 -9.74 -2.77
C TYR A 98 -5.94 -10.40 -3.27
N SER A 99 -5.95 -11.74 -3.29
CA SER A 99 -7.15 -12.53 -3.63
C SER A 99 -7.33 -13.74 -2.72
N SER A 100 -6.24 -14.42 -2.37
CA SER A 100 -6.20 -15.44 -1.31
C SER A 100 -4.78 -15.60 -0.79
N ASP A 101 -4.64 -16.26 0.36
CA ASP A 101 -3.33 -16.58 0.93
C ASP A 101 -2.52 -17.50 0.01
N GLU A 102 -3.16 -18.46 -0.68
CA GLU A 102 -2.48 -19.34 -1.64
C GLU A 102 -1.88 -18.55 -2.80
N ASP A 103 -2.64 -17.62 -3.38
CA ASP A 103 -2.15 -16.76 -4.46
C ASP A 103 -1.01 -15.86 -3.98
N ALA A 104 -1.11 -15.30 -2.77
CA ALA A 104 -0.04 -14.48 -2.20
C ALA A 104 1.22 -15.31 -1.97
N LEU A 105 1.10 -16.48 -1.33
CA LEU A 105 2.20 -17.40 -1.06
C LEU A 105 2.83 -17.96 -2.34
N GLN A 106 2.08 -18.10 -3.43
CA GLN A 106 2.60 -18.57 -4.70
C GLN A 106 3.31 -17.46 -5.49
N TYR A 107 2.71 -16.27 -5.60
CA TYR A 107 3.13 -15.27 -6.59
C TYR A 107 3.85 -14.05 -6.03
N TRP A 108 3.65 -13.70 -4.75
CA TRP A 108 4.29 -12.50 -4.19
C TRP A 108 5.81 -12.70 -4.02
N PRO A 109 6.61 -11.62 -4.04
CA PRO A 109 8.03 -11.69 -3.74
C PRO A 109 8.27 -12.25 -2.33
N LYS A 110 9.30 -13.08 -2.15
CA LYS A 110 9.62 -13.68 -0.84
C LYS A 110 9.95 -12.62 0.22
N GLN A 111 10.48 -11.48 -0.21
CA GLN A 111 10.84 -10.34 0.63
C GLN A 111 9.61 -9.60 1.18
N CYS A 112 8.43 -9.81 0.58
CA CYS A 112 7.17 -9.14 0.91
C CYS A 112 6.13 -10.10 1.50
N LYS A 113 6.55 -11.29 1.92
CA LYS A 113 5.73 -12.28 2.64
C LYS A 113 6.02 -12.24 4.13
#